data_AF-A0A956E868-F1
#
_entry.id   AF-A0A956E868-F1
#
_cell.length_a   1.000
_cell.length_b   1.000
_cell.length_c   1.000
_cell.angle_alpha   90.00
_cell.angle_beta   90.00
_cell.angle_gamma   90.00
#
_symmetry.space_group_name_H-M   'P 1'
#
loop_
_entity.id
_entity.type
_entity.pdbx_description
1 polymer ?
#
loop_
_entity_poly.entity_id
_entity_poly.type
_entity_poly.pdbx_seq_one_letter_code
_entity_poly.pdbx_strand_id
1 'polypeptide(L)'
;MSGYDTEALTEGQLGALIEIMFLAAFADGEFSAQEQDNFREVVSRLGDSRLTSDVLSGLMLRAAVQLEREGRSARLAAARTELQDLDARRIALALAADVAGADGIESREREQLKETARALEISDAELARLVGQA
;
A
#
# COMPACT_ATOMS: atom_id res chain seq x y z
N MET A 1 16.36 -11.16 1.72
CA MET A 1 15.28 -10.18 1.92
C MET A 1 14.70 -10.43 3.30
N SER A 2 14.77 -9.45 4.20
CA SER A 2 14.11 -9.53 5.50
C SER A 2 12.61 -9.56 5.22
N GLY A 3 11.94 -10.66 5.55
CA GLY A 3 10.48 -10.68 5.55
C GLY A 3 10.01 -9.58 6.50
N TYR A 4 9.07 -8.76 6.03
CA TYR A 4 8.43 -7.78 6.89
C TYR A 4 7.68 -8.55 7.97
N ASP A 5 8.00 -8.31 9.25
CA ASP A 5 7.34 -8.98 10.38
C ASP A 5 5.96 -8.34 10.59
N THR A 6 5.01 -8.71 9.73
CA THR A 6 3.62 -8.26 9.83
C THR A 6 2.86 -8.99 10.94
N GLU A 7 3.41 -10.06 11.52
CA GLU A 7 2.79 -10.75 12.67
C GLU A 7 2.69 -9.84 13.90
N ALA A 8 3.62 -8.88 14.04
CA ALA A 8 3.58 -7.87 15.07
C ALA A 8 2.47 -6.81 14.88
N LEU A 9 1.85 -6.72 13.70
CA LEU A 9 0.78 -5.75 13.42
C LEU A 9 -0.57 -6.22 13.97
N THR A 10 -1.33 -5.28 14.55
CA THR A 10 -2.74 -5.50 14.88
C THR A 10 -3.57 -5.64 13.59
N GLU A 11 -4.80 -6.15 13.70
CA GLU A 11 -5.71 -6.23 12.53
C GLU A 11 -5.99 -4.85 11.91
N GLY A 12 -6.11 -3.80 12.73
CA GLY A 12 -6.30 -2.43 12.27
C GLY A 12 -5.10 -1.91 11.49
N GLN A 13 -3.89 -2.13 12.01
CA GLN A 13 -2.64 -1.76 11.35
C GLN A 13 -2.41 -2.54 10.06
N LEU A 14 -2.70 -3.84 10.06
CA LEU A 14 -2.63 -4.66 8.86
C LEU A 14 -3.60 -4.16 7.79
N GLY A 15 -4.84 -3.85 8.18
CA GLY A 15 -5.82 -3.23 7.29
C GLY A 15 -5.35 -1.90 6.72
N ALA A 16 -4.76 -1.03 7.54
CA ALA A 16 -4.21 0.26 7.11
C ALA A 16 -2.99 0.12 6.17
N LEU A 17 -2.14 -0.88 6.41
CA LEU A 17 -1.02 -1.21 5.52
C LEU A 17 -1.52 -1.62 4.14
N ILE A 18 -2.49 -2.55 4.09
CA ILE A 18 -3.11 -3.02 2.85
C ILE A 18 -3.85 -1.88 2.14
N GLU A 19 -4.54 -1.01 2.89
CA GLU A 19 -5.20 0.15 2.34
C GLU A 19 -4.21 1.15 1.73
N ILE A 20 -3.08 1.42 2.38
CA ILE A 20 -2.03 2.28 1.80
C ILE A 20 -1.49 1.67 0.52
N MET A 21 -1.19 0.37 0.50
CA MET A 21 -0.73 -0.32 -0.70
C MET A 21 -1.75 -0.17 -1.84
N PHE A 22 -3.03 -0.41 -1.54
CA PHE A 22 -4.13 -0.25 -2.49
C PHE A 22 -4.21 1.18 -3.01
N LEU A 23 -4.26 2.18 -2.13
CA LEU A 23 -4.37 3.57 -2.54
C LEU A 23 -3.16 3.95 -3.39
N ALA A 24 -1.95 3.69 -2.91
CA ALA A 24 -0.71 4.08 -3.55
C ALA A 24 -0.53 3.47 -4.96
N ALA A 25 -0.90 2.21 -5.14
CA ALA A 25 -0.79 1.53 -6.43
C ALA A 25 -1.96 1.88 -7.38
N PHE A 26 -3.16 2.16 -6.87
CA PHE A 26 -4.37 2.31 -7.69
C PHE A 26 -4.98 3.71 -7.53
N ALA A 27 -4.69 4.56 -8.52
CA ALA A 27 -5.00 5.99 -8.49
C ALA A 27 -6.47 6.32 -8.83
N ASP A 28 -7.06 5.57 -9.76
CA ASP A 28 -8.43 5.76 -10.28
C ASP A 28 -9.46 4.82 -9.67
N GLY A 29 -9.02 3.92 -8.78
CA GLY A 29 -9.89 2.88 -8.22
C GLY A 29 -10.21 1.76 -9.22
N GLU A 30 -9.61 1.79 -10.41
CA GLU A 30 -9.67 0.68 -11.36
C GLU A 30 -8.49 -0.26 -11.13
N PHE A 31 -8.76 -1.55 -11.28
CA PHE A 31 -7.76 -2.60 -11.21
C PHE A 31 -7.77 -3.34 -12.54
N SER A 32 -6.65 -3.32 -13.25
CA SER A 32 -6.41 -4.35 -14.25
C SER A 32 -6.21 -5.71 -13.58
N ALA A 33 -6.44 -6.79 -14.32
CA ALA A 33 -6.19 -8.15 -13.82
C ALA A 33 -4.71 -8.34 -13.41
N GLN A 34 -3.79 -7.75 -14.19
CA GLN A 34 -2.34 -7.82 -13.92
C GLN A 34 -1.98 -7.15 -12.59
N GLU A 35 -2.55 -5.98 -12.32
CA GLU A 35 -2.37 -5.24 -11.08
C GLU A 35 -2.92 -5.98 -9.85
N GLN A 36 -4.06 -6.67 -10.00
CA GLN A 36 -4.60 -7.52 -8.93
C GLN A 36 -3.66 -8.68 -8.62
N ASP A 37 -3.11 -9.31 -9.65
CA ASP A 37 -2.22 -10.45 -9.48
C ASP A 37 -0.89 -10.04 -8.85
N ASN A 38 -0.30 -8.92 -9.29
CA ASN A 38 0.90 -8.34 -8.66
C ASN A 38 0.63 -7.98 -7.18
N PHE A 39 -0.52 -7.36 -6.89
CA PHE A 39 -0.91 -7.02 -5.52
C PHE A 39 -1.05 -8.27 -4.64
N ARG A 40 -1.75 -9.30 -5.12
CA ARG A 40 -1.87 -10.59 -4.41
C ARG A 40 -0.52 -11.25 -4.19
N GLU A 41 0.36 -11.21 -5.18
CA GLU A 41 1.70 -11.77 -5.05
C GLU A 41 2.50 -11.04 -3.95
N VAL A 42 2.54 -9.71 -3.97
CA VAL A 42 3.21 -8.91 -2.92
C VAL A 42 2.62 -9.22 -1.55
N VAL A 43 1.30 -9.26 -1.43
CA VAL A 43 0.63 -9.53 -0.14
C VAL A 43 0.89 -10.96 0.32
N SER A 44 0.91 -11.95 -0.57
CA SER A 44 1.20 -13.34 -0.23
C SER A 44 2.62 -13.52 0.33
N ARG A 45 3.58 -12.69 -0.14
CA ARG A 45 4.97 -12.68 0.36
C ARG A 45 5.10 -12.14 1.78
N LEU A 46 4.09 -11.45 2.31
CA LEU A 46 4.05 -11.07 3.73
C LEU A 46 3.90 -12.29 4.64
N GLY A 47 3.42 -13.42 4.11
CA GLY A 47 3.34 -14.67 4.87
C GLY A 47 2.31 -14.66 6.01
N ASP A 48 1.46 -13.65 6.08
CA ASP A 48 0.48 -13.50 7.14
C ASP A 48 -0.76 -14.36 6.89
N SER A 49 -0.96 -15.37 7.74
CA SER A 49 -2.08 -16.31 7.63
C SER A 49 -3.47 -15.65 7.72
N ARG A 50 -3.57 -14.41 8.23
CA ARG A 50 -4.82 -13.64 8.28
C ARG A 50 -5.24 -13.12 6.91
N LEU A 51 -4.30 -12.96 5.98
CA LEU A 51 -4.52 -12.42 4.63
C LEU A 51 -4.93 -13.52 3.63
N THR A 52 -5.98 -14.26 3.96
CA THR A 52 -6.61 -15.16 2.99
C THR A 52 -7.14 -14.36 1.79
N SER A 53 -7.28 -15.01 0.63
CA SER A 53 -7.77 -14.34 -0.59
C SER A 53 -9.10 -13.61 -0.37
N ASP A 54 -10.03 -14.21 0.38
CA ASP A 54 -11.34 -13.62 0.65
C ASP A 54 -11.24 -12.38 1.55
N VAL A 55 -10.38 -12.44 2.58
CA VAL A 55 -10.11 -11.29 3.46
C VAL A 55 -9.47 -10.15 2.67
N LEU A 56 -8.49 -10.47 1.83
CA LEU A 56 -7.82 -9.48 1.00
C LEU A 56 -8.78 -8.79 0.04
N SER A 57 -9.60 -9.57 -0.68
CA SER A 57 -10.66 -9.03 -1.54
C SER A 57 -11.66 -8.16 -0.78
N GLY A 58 -12.04 -8.55 0.44
CA GLY A 58 -12.91 -7.75 1.31
C GLY A 58 -12.28 -6.42 1.73
N LEU A 59 -10.99 -6.41 2.07
CA LEU A 59 -10.24 -5.20 2.41
C LEU A 59 -10.14 -4.25 1.21
N MET A 60 -9.84 -4.79 0.03
CA MET A 60 -9.75 -4.00 -1.22
C MET A 60 -11.10 -3.38 -1.58
N LEU A 61 -12.19 -4.16 -1.53
CA LEU A 61 -13.54 -3.65 -1.82
C LEU A 61 -13.92 -2.53 -0.83
N ARG A 62 -13.61 -2.71 0.46
CA ARG A 62 -13.85 -1.68 1.47
C ARG A 62 -13.04 -0.42 1.19
N ALA A 63 -11.76 -0.56 0.85
CA ALA A 63 -10.90 0.57 0.51
C ALA A 63 -11.42 1.33 -0.72
N ALA A 64 -11.89 0.63 -1.75
CA ALA A 64 -12.51 1.23 -2.93
C ALA A 64 -13.76 2.05 -2.59
N VAL A 65 -14.69 1.47 -1.82
CA VAL A 65 -15.93 2.16 -1.39
C VAL A 65 -15.60 3.38 -0.52
N GLN A 66 -14.62 3.27 0.37
CA GLN A 66 -14.21 4.38 1.24
C GLN A 66 -13.46 5.47 0.46
N LEU A 67 -12.66 5.10 -0.53
CA LEU A 67 -12.00 6.02 -1.45
C LEU A 67 -13.04 6.84 -2.23
N GLU A 68 -14.07 6.21 -2.79
CA GLU A 68 -15.15 6.89 -3.51
C GLU A 68 -15.91 7.86 -2.59
N ARG A 69 -16.15 7.47 -1.34
CA ARG A 69 -16.93 8.26 -0.38
C ARG A 69 -16.18 9.42 0.24
N GLU A 70 -14.94 9.21 0.65
CA GLU A 70 -14.17 10.14 1.50
C GLU A 70 -13.04 10.83 0.74
N GLY A 71 -12.65 10.29 -0.41
CA GLY A 71 -11.53 10.76 -1.20
C GLY A 71 -10.18 10.29 -0.64
N ARG A 72 -9.21 10.25 -1.55
CA ARG A 72 -7.87 9.68 -1.32
C ARG A 72 -7.14 10.30 -0.13
N SER A 73 -7.15 11.63 -0.03
CA SER A 73 -6.41 12.35 1.01
C SER A 73 -6.94 12.01 2.41
N ALA A 74 -8.26 11.92 2.58
CA ALA A 74 -8.87 11.56 3.86
C ALA A 74 -8.53 10.11 4.25
N ARG A 75 -8.55 9.18 3.27
CA ARG A 75 -8.19 7.78 3.50
C ARG A 75 -6.74 7.60 3.90
N LEU A 76 -5.80 8.26 3.20
CA LEU A 76 -4.39 8.22 3.56
C LEU A 76 -4.13 8.82 4.96
N ALA A 77 -4.83 9.89 5.33
CA ALA A 77 -4.71 10.47 6.67
C ALA A 77 -5.26 9.52 7.76
N ALA A 78 -6.35 8.81 7.49
CA ALA A 78 -6.90 7.81 8.38
C ALA A 78 -5.95 6.62 8.55
N ALA A 79 -5.45 6.06 7.45
CA ALA A 79 -4.49 4.95 7.47
C ALA A 79 -3.18 5.34 8.17
N ARG A 80 -2.69 6.58 7.99
CA ARG A 80 -1.56 7.12 8.74
C ARG A 80 -1.81 7.20 10.24
N THR A 81 -3.04 7.53 10.65
CA THR A 81 -3.39 7.62 12.07
C THR A 81 -3.40 6.24 12.73
N GLU A 82 -3.80 5.22 11.97
CA GLU A 82 -3.74 3.82 12.40
C GLU A 82 -2.29 3.29 12.42
N LEU A 83 -1.49 3.60 11.39
CA LEU A 83 -0.05 3.34 11.34
C LEU A 83 0.73 4.42 12.08
N GLN A 84 0.66 4.40 13.40
CA GLN A 84 1.34 5.40 14.25
C GLN A 84 2.88 5.41 14.08
N ASP A 85 3.46 4.27 13.70
CA ASP A 85 4.89 4.11 13.49
C ASP A 85 5.31 4.49 12.06
N LEU A 86 6.37 5.29 11.96
CA LEU A 86 6.98 5.68 10.69
C LEU A 86 7.54 4.47 9.93
N ASP A 87 8.05 3.45 10.63
CA ASP A 87 8.59 2.26 9.99
C ASP A 87 7.48 1.45 9.32
N ALA A 88 6.31 1.31 9.96
CA ALA A 88 5.15 0.68 9.34
C ALA A 88 4.67 1.44 8.09
N ARG A 89 4.71 2.78 8.10
CA ARG A 89 4.37 3.60 6.93
C ARG A 89 5.37 3.42 5.78
N ARG A 90 6.67 3.34 6.10
CA ARG A 90 7.74 3.08 5.12
C ARG A 90 7.55 1.71 4.47
N ILE A 91 7.24 0.69 5.27
CA ILE A 91 6.96 -0.66 4.79
C ILE A 91 5.76 -0.64 3.82
N ALA A 92 4.65 -0.01 4.22
CA ALA A 92 3.46 0.08 3.37
C ALA A 92 3.76 0.79 2.03
N LEU A 93 4.57 1.85 2.05
CA LEU A 93 4.97 2.57 0.83
C LEU A 93 5.96 1.77 -0.04
N ALA A 94 6.88 1.02 0.56
CA ALA A 94 7.80 0.14 -0.17
C ALA A 94 7.02 -0.96 -0.89
N LEU A 95 6.12 -1.64 -0.18
CA LEU A 95 5.26 -2.66 -0.75
C LEU A 95 4.35 -2.09 -1.85
N ALA A 96 3.87 -0.86 -1.70
CA ALA A 96 3.14 -0.18 -2.76
C ALA A 96 3.98 0.04 -4.03
N ALA A 97 5.26 0.41 -3.85
CA ALA A 97 6.19 0.57 -4.97
C ALA A 97 6.45 -0.77 -5.67
N ASP A 98 6.60 -1.87 -4.92
CA ASP A 98 6.72 -3.23 -5.48
C ASP A 98 5.50 -3.60 -6.33
N VAL A 99 4.30 -3.26 -5.86
CA VAL A 99 3.05 -3.51 -6.61
C VAL A 99 3.00 -2.68 -7.91
N ALA A 100 3.35 -1.40 -7.83
CA ALA A 100 3.31 -0.48 -8.97
C ALA A 100 4.46 -0.70 -9.97
N GLY A 101 5.57 -1.33 -9.55
CA GLY A 101 6.84 -1.28 -10.26
C GLY A 101 7.37 -2.58 -10.84
N ALA A 102 6.57 -3.67 -10.89
CA ALA A 102 7.04 -4.99 -11.29
C ALA A 102 7.81 -5.04 -12.64
N ASP A 103 7.48 -4.15 -13.60
CA ASP A 103 8.18 -3.99 -14.89
C ASP A 103 8.76 -2.57 -15.12
N GLY A 104 8.84 -1.76 -14.05
CA GLY A 104 9.31 -0.38 -14.06
C GLY A 104 8.21 0.65 -13.80
N ILE A 105 8.46 1.59 -12.88
CA ILE A 105 7.46 2.58 -12.45
C ILE A 105 7.31 3.69 -13.50
N GLU A 106 6.11 3.77 -14.08
CA GLU A 106 5.71 4.82 -15.02
C GLU A 106 5.60 6.19 -14.34
N SER A 107 5.58 7.27 -15.14
CA SER A 107 5.51 8.64 -14.62
C SER A 107 4.27 8.90 -13.74
N ARG A 108 3.12 8.28 -14.08
CA ARG A 108 1.86 8.45 -13.33
C ARG A 108 1.93 7.77 -11.97
N GLU A 109 2.39 6.52 -11.93
CA GLU A 109 2.59 5.75 -10.69
C GLU A 109 3.62 6.41 -9.78
N ARG A 110 4.69 6.96 -10.36
CA ARG A 110 5.70 7.71 -9.62
C ARG A 110 5.13 8.95 -8.93
N GLU A 111 4.28 9.70 -9.62
CA GLU A 111 3.61 10.84 -8.99
C GLU A 111 2.65 10.36 -7.90
N GLN A 112 1.99 9.23 -8.12
CA GLN A 112 1.08 8.67 -7.13
C GLN A 112 1.78 8.23 -5.84
N LEU A 113 2.95 7.60 -5.97
CA LEU A 113 3.81 7.24 -4.85
C LEU A 113 4.34 8.48 -4.12
N LYS A 114 4.65 9.58 -4.82
CA LYS A 114 5.04 10.85 -4.17
C LYS A 114 3.91 11.47 -3.36
N GLU A 115 2.69 11.52 -3.91
CA GLU A 115 1.53 12.02 -3.18
C GLU A 115 1.26 11.19 -1.93
N THR A 116 1.37 9.87 -2.06
CA THR A 116 1.22 8.94 -0.94
C THR A 116 2.33 9.15 0.10
N ALA A 117 3.59 9.25 -0.32
CA ALA A 117 4.72 9.53 0.57
C ALA A 117 4.50 10.82 1.38
N ARG A 118 4.07 11.90 0.71
CA ARG A 118 3.74 13.17 1.39
C ARG A 118 2.63 13.00 2.42
N ALA A 119 1.56 12.28 2.07
CA ALA A 119 0.46 12.02 3.01
C ALA A 119 0.93 11.23 4.24
N LEU A 120 1.87 10.29 4.05
CA LEU A 120 2.47 9.47 5.10
C LEU A 120 3.63 10.14 5.85
N GLU A 121 3.96 11.39 5.51
CA GLU A 121 5.07 12.16 6.10
C GLU A 121 6.45 11.56 5.79
N ILE A 122 6.59 10.92 4.63
CA ILE A 122 7.82 10.36 4.09
C ILE A 122 8.41 11.33 3.07
N SER A 123 9.69 11.68 3.24
CA SER A 123 10.39 12.62 2.35
C SER A 123 10.65 12.03 0.95
N ASP A 124 10.75 12.89 -0.06
CA ASP A 124 11.10 12.48 -1.44
C ASP A 124 12.43 11.71 -1.52
N ALA A 125 13.42 12.08 -0.69
CA ALA A 125 14.70 11.40 -0.63
C ALA A 125 14.56 9.96 -0.10
N GLU A 126 13.66 9.76 0.86
CA GLU A 126 13.38 8.45 1.42
C GLU A 126 12.56 7.60 0.45
N LEU A 127 11.54 8.18 -0.19
CA LEU A 127 10.80 7.53 -1.26
C LEU A 127 11.73 7.04 -2.38
N ALA A 128 12.70 7.85 -2.80
CA ALA A 128 13.67 7.46 -3.82
C ALA A 128 14.52 6.25 -3.39
N ARG A 129 14.84 6.11 -2.10
CA ARG A 129 15.54 4.92 -1.57
C ARG A 129 14.66 3.70 -1.58
N LEU A 130 13.39 3.82 -1.16
CA LEU A 130 12.45 2.71 -1.13
C LEU A 130 12.18 2.19 -2.55
N VAL A 131 11.93 3.09 -3.49
CA VAL A 131 11.71 2.76 -4.91
C VAL A 131 12.96 2.20 -5.60
N GLY A 132 14.16 2.62 -5.18
CA GLY A 132 15.42 2.10 -5.73
C GLY A 132 15.84 0.73 -5.18
N GLN A 133 15.11 0.21 -4.18
CA GLN A 133 15.33 -1.10 -3.56
C GLN A 133 14.27 -2.14 -3.92
N ALA A 134 13.12 -1.67 -4.44
CA ALA A 134 12.07 -2.46 -5.08
C ALA A 134 12.53 -2.97 -6.45
#